data_AF-A0A974ZPW1-F1
#
_entry.id   AF-A0A974ZPW1-F1
#
_cell.length_a   1.000
_cell.length_b   1.000
_cell.length_c   1.000
_cell.angle_alpha   90.00
_cell.angle_beta   90.00
_cell.angle_gamma   90.00
#
_symmetry.space_group_name_H-M   'P 1'
#
loop_
_entity.id
_entity.type
_entity.pdbx_description
1 polymer ?
#
loop_
_entity_poly.entity_id
_entity_poly.type
_entity_poly.pdbx_seq_one_letter_code
_entity_poly.pdbx_strand_id
1 'polypeptide(L)'
;MKSTNPGRISRSFLALIGPVLMAGQTVCAEPKSQDAAAVQALKKTQGVLRQIVQEKAALEAENTALASDKAGLENRVKGLEEALRKLQALPGEVERLTSTQGRLEAQISQGRERERSLTAKYRDVVGKAKAMRSDNQLLIQVVKEREQWMELCGERNRTLRHVVGEVVDKYQEKGLWDELAELEPFTGIGKVSTENAVEEYRYKLESLKITPFQDSRPARETTAQSPPAVEGEEDEEQAP
;
A
#
# COMPACT_ATOMS: atom_id res chain seq x y z
N MET A 1 14.68 -18.07 -43.86
CA MET A 1 14.78 -19.55 -43.85
C MET A 1 13.36 -20.08 -44.00
N LYS A 2 12.80 -20.29 -45.21
CA LYS A 2 12.95 -21.42 -46.15
C LYS A 2 12.79 -22.81 -45.51
N SER A 3 11.64 -23.45 -45.75
CA SER A 3 11.46 -24.87 -46.18
C SER A 3 10.03 -25.36 -45.78
N THR A 4 9.02 -25.36 -46.67
CA THR A 4 8.56 -26.41 -47.64
C THR A 4 7.89 -27.68 -47.05
N ASN A 5 6.54 -27.68 -47.06
CA ASN A 5 5.55 -28.52 -47.80
C ASN A 5 5.67 -30.09 -47.88
N PRO A 6 4.63 -30.84 -48.33
CA PRO A 6 4.13 -32.06 -47.67
C PRO A 6 4.28 -33.34 -48.53
N GLY A 7 4.26 -34.49 -47.86
CA GLY A 7 4.31 -35.81 -48.48
C GLY A 7 2.97 -36.24 -49.08
N ARG A 8 2.93 -36.34 -50.40
CA ARG A 8 1.90 -36.84 -51.30
C ARG A 8 2.18 -38.32 -51.58
N ILE A 9 1.23 -39.24 -51.40
CA ILE A 9 1.31 -40.59 -51.96
C ILE A 9 0.09 -40.85 -52.84
N SER A 10 0.34 -40.79 -54.14
CA SER A 10 -0.52 -41.19 -55.24
C SER A 10 0.00 -42.54 -55.74
N ARG A 11 -0.88 -43.51 -55.99
CA ARG A 11 -0.61 -44.62 -56.92
C ARG A 11 -1.89 -45.02 -57.68
N SER A 12 -1.93 -44.61 -58.93
CA SER A 12 -2.74 -45.15 -60.02
C SER A 12 -1.87 -46.11 -60.86
N PHE A 13 -2.40 -47.25 -61.26
CA PHE A 13 -1.97 -48.14 -62.36
C PHE A 13 -3.17 -49.09 -62.60
N LEU A 14 -4.03 -49.00 -63.64
CA LEU A 14 -3.93 -48.90 -65.10
C LEU A 14 -3.71 -50.28 -65.78
N ALA A 15 -4.64 -50.61 -66.70
CA ALA A 15 -4.56 -51.54 -67.83
C ALA A 15 -4.55 -53.06 -67.54
N LEU A 16 -5.00 -53.99 -68.39
CA LEU A 16 -5.76 -54.07 -69.67
C LEU A 16 -5.71 -55.59 -70.03
N ILE A 17 -6.40 -56.04 -71.11
CA ILE A 17 -6.27 -57.34 -71.82
C ILE A 17 -7.16 -58.45 -71.22
N GLY A 18 -8.03 -59.17 -71.92
CA GLY A 18 -8.37 -59.30 -73.34
C GLY A 18 -9.23 -60.58 -73.52
N PRO A 19 -10.10 -60.67 -74.54
CA PRO A 19 -11.15 -61.69 -74.66
C PRO A 19 -10.68 -62.98 -75.35
N VAL A 20 -11.36 -64.11 -75.09
CA VAL A 20 -11.24 -65.35 -75.90
C VAL A 20 -12.64 -65.86 -76.27
N LEU A 21 -12.73 -66.25 -77.54
CA LEU A 21 -13.89 -66.52 -78.37
C LEU A 21 -14.05 -68.04 -78.59
N MET A 22 -15.31 -68.45 -78.78
CA MET A 22 -15.83 -69.58 -79.59
C MET A 22 -15.88 -71.04 -79.13
N ALA A 23 -17.03 -71.60 -79.54
CA ALA A 23 -17.41 -72.99 -79.88
C ALA A 23 -17.74 -73.93 -78.70
N GLY A 24 -18.88 -74.64 -78.66
CA GLY A 24 -19.97 -74.80 -79.61
C GLY A 24 -21.03 -75.81 -79.14
N GLN A 25 -22.08 -75.92 -79.96
CA GLN A 25 -22.98 -77.06 -80.20
C GLN A 25 -24.06 -77.48 -79.15
N THR A 26 -25.28 -77.06 -79.48
CA THR A 26 -26.56 -77.82 -79.58
C THR A 26 -26.66 -79.23 -78.97
N VAL A 27 -27.66 -79.39 -78.07
CA VAL A 27 -28.62 -80.52 -78.11
C VAL A 27 -29.99 -80.01 -77.64
N CYS A 28 -30.97 -80.05 -78.55
CA CYS A 28 -32.40 -80.02 -78.21
C CYS A 28 -32.80 -81.41 -77.69
N ALA A 29 -33.42 -81.46 -76.52
CA ALA A 29 -34.16 -82.63 -76.06
C ALA A 29 -35.36 -82.18 -75.24
N GLU A 30 -36.54 -82.29 -75.84
CA GLU A 30 -37.86 -82.15 -75.22
C GLU A 30 -38.40 -83.57 -74.98
N PRO A 31 -39.01 -83.83 -73.81
CA PRO A 31 -40.30 -84.53 -73.88
C PRO A 31 -41.35 -83.96 -72.91
N LYS A 32 -42.49 -83.62 -73.52
CA LYS A 32 -43.88 -83.63 -73.05
C LYS A 32 -44.19 -84.06 -71.60
N SER A 33 -44.96 -83.18 -70.95
CA SER A 33 -46.01 -83.40 -69.93
C SER A 33 -45.61 -83.76 -68.48
N GLN A 34 -44.65 -83.02 -67.91
CA GLN A 34 -44.52 -82.80 -66.44
C GLN A 34 -44.42 -81.31 -66.05
N ASP A 35 -44.58 -80.40 -67.02
CA ASP A 35 -44.23 -78.98 -66.87
C ASP A 35 -45.10 -78.17 -65.91
N ALA A 36 -46.36 -78.54 -65.67
CA ALA A 36 -47.25 -77.70 -64.85
C ALA A 36 -46.81 -77.61 -63.38
N ALA A 37 -46.39 -78.74 -62.78
CA ALA A 37 -45.92 -78.79 -61.39
C ALA A 37 -44.50 -78.21 -61.23
N ALA A 38 -43.61 -78.47 -62.18
CA ALA A 38 -42.26 -77.90 -62.21
C ALA A 38 -42.28 -76.37 -62.42
N VAL A 39 -43.13 -75.88 -63.33
CA VAL A 39 -43.36 -74.44 -63.55
C VAL A 39 -44.00 -73.78 -62.33
N GLN A 40 -44.89 -74.46 -61.60
CA GLN A 40 -45.48 -73.94 -60.36
C GLN A 40 -44.45 -73.87 -59.22
N ALA A 41 -43.55 -74.85 -59.09
CA ALA A 41 -42.43 -74.82 -58.15
C ALA A 41 -41.40 -73.72 -58.49
N LEU A 42 -41.11 -73.51 -59.78
CA LEU A 42 -40.28 -72.40 -60.26
C LEU A 42 -40.91 -71.03 -59.96
N LYS A 43 -42.23 -70.88 -60.10
CA LYS A 43 -42.92 -69.63 -59.73
C LYS A 43 -42.85 -69.34 -58.22
N LYS A 44 -43.01 -70.37 -57.38
CA LYS A 44 -42.88 -70.23 -55.91
C LYS A 44 -41.46 -69.83 -55.50
N THR A 45 -40.44 -70.50 -56.05
CA THR A 45 -39.03 -70.18 -55.77
C THR A 45 -38.64 -68.79 -56.29
N GLN A 46 -39.15 -68.36 -57.44
CA GLN A 46 -38.96 -66.99 -57.94
C GLN A 46 -39.64 -65.95 -57.05
N GLY A 47 -40.80 -66.26 -56.45
CA GLY A 47 -41.47 -65.42 -55.45
C GLY A 47 -40.65 -65.26 -54.17
N VAL A 48 -40.14 -66.38 -53.62
CA VAL A 48 -39.27 -66.38 -52.44
C VAL A 48 -37.96 -65.64 -52.71
N LEU A 49 -37.35 -65.81 -53.88
CA LEU A 49 -36.13 -65.08 -54.24
C LEU A 49 -36.35 -63.56 -54.28
N ARG A 50 -37.50 -63.10 -54.79
CA ARG A 50 -37.86 -61.68 -54.75
C ARG A 50 -38.02 -61.17 -53.32
N GLN A 51 -38.65 -61.95 -52.43
CA GLN A 51 -38.78 -61.61 -51.01
C GLN A 51 -37.41 -61.52 -50.32
N ILE A 52 -36.52 -62.49 -50.55
CA ILE A 52 -35.15 -62.47 -50.02
C ILE A 52 -34.36 -61.26 -50.55
N VAL A 53 -34.52 -60.90 -51.82
CA VAL A 53 -33.88 -59.70 -52.40
C VAL A 53 -34.42 -58.41 -51.78
N GLN A 54 -35.73 -58.34 -51.51
CA GLN A 54 -36.35 -57.20 -50.82
C GLN A 54 -35.90 -57.10 -49.36
N GLU A 55 -35.87 -58.21 -48.63
CA GLU A 55 -35.37 -58.28 -47.25
C GLU A 55 -33.88 -57.93 -47.19
N LYS A 56 -33.06 -58.42 -48.13
CA LYS A 56 -31.64 -58.05 -48.22
C LYS A 56 -31.46 -56.56 -48.46
N ALA A 57 -32.23 -55.98 -49.38
CA ALA A 57 -32.19 -54.54 -49.64
C ALA A 57 -32.65 -53.72 -48.42
N ALA A 58 -33.68 -54.18 -47.69
CA ALA A 58 -34.14 -53.54 -46.47
C ALA A 58 -33.09 -53.61 -45.35
N LEU A 59 -32.48 -54.79 -45.15
CA LEU A 59 -31.41 -55.01 -44.17
C LEU A 59 -30.13 -54.23 -44.52
N GLU A 60 -29.79 -54.09 -45.79
CA GLU A 60 -28.69 -53.25 -46.25
C GLU A 60 -28.98 -51.77 -45.97
N ALA A 61 -30.21 -51.30 -46.22
CA ALA A 61 -30.64 -49.95 -45.90
C ALA A 61 -30.59 -49.67 -44.39
N GLU A 62 -31.11 -50.58 -43.56
CA GLU A 62 -31.02 -50.47 -42.09
C GLU A 62 -29.57 -50.47 -41.59
N ASN A 63 -28.70 -51.32 -42.14
CA ASN A 63 -27.28 -51.30 -41.79
C ASN A 63 -26.61 -49.97 -42.13
N THR A 64 -26.93 -49.37 -43.29
CA THR A 64 -26.39 -48.04 -43.65
C THR A 64 -26.93 -46.93 -42.75
N ALA A 65 -28.21 -46.99 -42.36
CA ALA A 65 -28.82 -46.05 -41.42
C ALA A 65 -28.19 -46.17 -40.02
N LEU A 66 -28.06 -47.39 -39.50
CA LEU A 66 -27.40 -47.67 -38.22
C LEU A 66 -25.92 -47.28 -38.23
N ALA A 67 -25.21 -47.49 -39.34
CA ALA A 67 -23.83 -47.04 -39.48
C ALA A 67 -23.72 -45.51 -39.45
N SER A 68 -24.66 -44.81 -40.10
CA SER A 68 -24.74 -43.34 -40.06
C SER A 68 -25.06 -42.83 -38.65
N ASP A 69 -26.03 -43.44 -37.96
CA ASP A 69 -26.40 -43.07 -36.60
C ASP A 69 -25.27 -43.33 -35.61
N LYS A 70 -24.56 -44.45 -35.75
CA LYS A 70 -23.37 -44.75 -34.97
C LYS A 70 -22.28 -43.69 -35.17
N ALA A 71 -22.00 -43.31 -36.41
CA ALA A 71 -21.04 -42.23 -36.69
C ALA A 71 -21.49 -40.88 -36.11
N GLY A 72 -22.79 -40.57 -36.17
CA GLY A 72 -23.37 -39.37 -35.56
C GLY A 72 -23.25 -39.36 -34.03
N LEU A 73 -23.54 -40.49 -33.38
CA LEU A 73 -23.41 -40.65 -31.93
C LEU A 73 -21.95 -40.61 -31.49
N GLU A 74 -21.02 -41.25 -32.20
CA GLU A 74 -19.59 -41.18 -31.93
C GLU A 74 -19.06 -39.74 -32.00
N ASN A 75 -19.52 -38.94 -32.98
CA ASN A 75 -19.16 -37.53 -33.06
C ASN A 75 -19.73 -36.71 -31.90
N ARG A 76 -20.95 -37.00 -31.46
CA ARG A 76 -21.56 -36.36 -30.28
C ARG A 76 -20.81 -36.72 -29.01
N VAL A 77 -20.42 -37.97 -28.83
CA VAL A 77 -19.62 -38.43 -27.68
C VAL A 77 -18.28 -37.70 -27.64
N LYS A 78 -17.56 -37.62 -28.77
CA LYS A 78 -16.31 -36.85 -28.86
C LYS A 78 -16.50 -35.38 -28.50
N GLY A 79 -17.57 -34.74 -29.01
CA GLY A 79 -17.89 -33.35 -28.67
C GLY A 79 -18.21 -33.14 -27.19
N LEU A 80 -18.94 -34.08 -26.57
CA LEU A 80 -19.24 -34.06 -25.15
C LEU A 80 -18.01 -34.31 -24.28
N GLU A 81 -17.11 -35.22 -24.68
CA GLU A 81 -15.83 -35.46 -23.99
C GLU A 81 -14.93 -34.23 -24.01
N GLU A 82 -14.85 -33.51 -25.13
CA GLU A 82 -14.13 -32.24 -25.22
C GLU A 82 -14.75 -31.15 -24.33
N ALA A 83 -16.07 -31.05 -24.30
CA ALA A 83 -16.77 -30.11 -23.41
C ALA A 83 -16.53 -30.45 -21.93
N LEU A 84 -16.54 -31.74 -21.58
CA LEU A 84 -16.27 -32.23 -20.22
C LEU A 84 -14.84 -31.94 -19.80
N ARG A 85 -13.85 -32.14 -20.69
CA ARG A 85 -12.45 -31.75 -20.44
C ARG A 85 -12.30 -30.26 -20.15
N LYS A 86 -13.01 -29.40 -20.88
CA LYS A 86 -13.01 -27.94 -20.61
C LYS A 86 -13.64 -27.63 -19.25
N LEU A 87 -14.75 -28.29 -18.92
CA LEU A 87 -15.43 -28.11 -17.63
C LEU A 87 -14.57 -28.57 -16.45
N GLN A 88 -13.79 -29.63 -16.61
CA GLN A 88 -12.84 -30.12 -15.59
C GLN A 88 -11.65 -29.19 -15.39
N ALA A 89 -11.30 -28.35 -16.37
CA ALA A 89 -10.22 -27.36 -16.24
C ALA A 89 -10.68 -26.06 -15.54
N LEU A 90 -11.96 -25.71 -15.62
CA LEU A 90 -12.55 -24.54 -14.95
C LEU A 90 -12.30 -24.46 -13.43
N PRO A 91 -12.45 -25.52 -12.61
CA PRO A 91 -12.25 -25.42 -11.16
C PRO A 91 -10.83 -24.99 -10.78
N GLY A 92 -9.80 -25.47 -11.50
CA GLY A 92 -8.42 -25.04 -11.27
C GLY A 92 -8.19 -23.57 -11.61
N GLU A 93 -8.84 -23.05 -12.65
CA GLU A 93 -8.77 -21.63 -12.99
C GLU A 93 -9.53 -20.76 -11.97
N VAL A 94 -10.68 -21.22 -11.47
CA VAL A 94 -11.41 -20.54 -10.40
C VAL A 94 -10.57 -20.48 -9.13
N GLU A 95 -9.94 -21.58 -8.72
CA GLU A 95 -9.06 -21.61 -7.55
C GLU A 95 -7.83 -20.70 -7.72
N ARG A 96 -7.26 -20.66 -8.93
CA ARG A 96 -6.18 -19.72 -9.26
C ARG A 96 -6.66 -18.28 -9.11
N LEU A 97 -7.81 -17.94 -9.68
CA LEU A 97 -8.37 -16.58 -9.60
C LEU A 97 -8.69 -16.20 -8.16
N THR A 98 -9.34 -17.06 -7.38
CA THR A 98 -9.65 -16.79 -5.96
C THR A 98 -8.38 -16.62 -5.13
N SER A 99 -7.34 -17.43 -5.36
CA SER A 99 -6.05 -17.26 -4.69
C SER A 99 -5.38 -15.92 -5.04
N THR A 100 -5.43 -15.51 -6.31
CA THR A 100 -4.89 -14.20 -6.72
C THR A 100 -5.68 -13.04 -6.15
N GLN A 101 -7.01 -13.16 -6.09
CA GLN A 101 -7.89 -12.17 -5.48
C GLN A 101 -7.56 -12.02 -3.99
N GLY A 102 -7.50 -13.11 -3.24
CA GLY A 102 -7.14 -13.07 -1.82
C GLY A 102 -5.76 -12.46 -1.57
N ARG A 103 -4.78 -12.75 -2.42
CA ARG A 103 -3.45 -12.13 -2.35
C ARG A 103 -3.50 -10.62 -2.62
N LEU A 104 -4.25 -10.17 -3.62
CA LEU A 104 -4.39 -8.75 -3.94
C LEU A 104 -5.13 -8.00 -2.82
N GLU A 105 -6.19 -8.59 -2.27
CA GLU A 105 -6.91 -8.04 -1.13
C GLU A 105 -6.00 -7.89 0.11
N ALA A 106 -5.18 -8.90 0.40
CA ALA A 106 -4.18 -8.84 1.47
C ALA A 106 -3.11 -7.77 1.23
N GLN A 107 -2.66 -7.58 -0.02
CA GLN A 107 -1.73 -6.51 -0.36
C GLN A 107 -2.36 -5.12 -0.21
N ILE A 108 -3.63 -4.96 -0.62
CA ILE A 108 -4.36 -3.71 -0.48
C ILE A 108 -4.58 -3.38 1.00
N SER A 109 -4.96 -4.36 1.83
CA SER A 109 -5.16 -4.13 3.26
C SER A 109 -3.84 -3.79 3.95
N GLN A 110 -2.75 -4.49 3.65
CA GLN A 110 -1.41 -4.19 4.16
C GLN A 110 -0.93 -2.81 3.70
N GLY A 111 -1.17 -2.44 2.44
CA GLY A 111 -0.83 -1.12 1.91
C GLY A 111 -1.56 0.01 2.64
N ARG A 112 -2.87 -0.15 2.87
CA ARG A 112 -3.68 0.81 3.61
C ARG A 112 -3.21 0.97 5.06
N GLU A 113 -2.85 -0.13 5.72
CA GLU A 113 -2.36 -0.07 7.10
C GLU A 113 -1.01 0.66 7.19
N ARG A 114 -0.10 0.40 6.25
CA ARG A 114 1.16 1.14 6.15
C ARG A 114 0.93 2.62 5.91
N GLU A 115 0.05 3.00 4.99
CA GLU A 115 -0.29 4.39 4.70
C GLU A 115 -0.87 5.12 5.93
N ARG A 116 -1.79 4.46 6.66
CA ARG A 116 -2.32 4.98 7.92
C ARG A 116 -1.23 5.19 8.96
N SER A 117 -0.35 4.21 9.14
CA SER A 117 0.75 4.28 10.10
C SER A 117 1.74 5.41 9.74
N LEU A 118 2.06 5.58 8.45
CA LEU A 118 2.94 6.65 7.98
C LEU A 118 2.30 8.03 8.18
N THR A 119 1.01 8.14 7.89
CA THR A 119 0.27 9.39 8.11
C THR A 119 0.20 9.75 9.59
N ALA A 120 0.00 8.77 10.47
CA ALA A 120 0.02 8.98 11.92
C ALA A 120 1.40 9.45 12.40
N LYS A 121 2.49 8.78 11.98
CA LYS A 121 3.87 9.18 12.28
C LYS A 121 4.19 10.58 11.76
N TYR A 122 3.75 10.91 10.54
CA TYR A 122 3.95 12.24 9.97
C TYR A 122 3.25 13.32 10.80
N ARG A 123 2.00 13.09 11.21
CA ARG A 123 1.28 14.02 12.08
C ARG A 123 1.96 14.21 13.44
N ASP A 124 2.48 13.14 14.04
CA ASP A 124 3.23 13.20 15.29
C ASP A 124 4.53 14.02 15.15
N VAL A 125 5.32 13.75 14.11
CA VAL A 125 6.56 14.52 13.84
C VAL A 125 6.26 16.00 13.60
N VAL A 126 5.22 16.31 12.82
CA VAL A 126 4.80 17.70 12.59
C VAL A 126 4.32 18.35 13.89
N GLY A 127 3.59 17.61 14.73
CA GLY A 127 3.16 18.08 16.05
C GLY A 127 4.35 18.42 16.95
N LYS A 128 5.32 17.50 17.05
CA LYS A 128 6.57 17.70 17.81
C LYS A 128 7.39 18.88 17.30
N ALA A 129 7.54 19.00 15.98
CA ALA A 129 8.27 20.11 15.37
C ALA A 129 7.61 21.47 15.66
N LYS A 130 6.27 21.53 15.67
CA LYS A 130 5.53 22.76 16.05
C LYS A 130 5.75 23.10 17.53
N ALA A 131 5.66 22.13 18.43
CA ALA A 131 5.90 22.33 19.86
C ALA A 131 7.33 22.83 20.13
N MET A 132 8.34 22.20 19.52
CA MET A 132 9.73 22.65 19.63
C MET A 132 9.93 24.07 19.10
N ARG A 133 9.23 24.44 18.02
CA ARG A 133 9.30 25.80 17.47
C ARG A 133 8.68 26.83 18.41
N SER A 134 7.53 26.54 19.03
CA SER A 134 6.92 27.44 20.02
C SER A 134 7.79 27.58 21.26
N ASP A 135 8.37 26.48 21.74
CA ASP A 135 9.26 26.48 22.91
C ASP A 135 10.52 27.30 22.63
N ASN A 136 11.11 27.13 21.44
CA ASN A 136 12.28 27.90 21.04
C ASN A 136 11.96 29.41 20.96
N GLN A 137 10.78 29.79 20.44
CA GLN A 137 10.34 31.18 20.42
C GLN A 137 10.20 31.77 21.84
N LEU A 138 9.63 31.00 22.77
CA LEU A 138 9.50 31.40 24.17
C LEU A 138 10.89 31.58 24.81
N LEU A 139 11.80 30.63 24.61
CA LEU A 139 13.17 30.71 25.13
C LEU A 139 13.90 31.94 24.57
N ILE A 140 13.75 32.25 23.29
CA ILE A 140 14.33 33.45 22.69
C ILE A 140 13.76 34.72 23.35
N GLN A 141 12.46 34.76 23.63
CA GLN A 141 11.84 35.90 24.31
C GLN A 141 12.37 36.07 25.74
N VAL A 142 12.45 34.98 26.50
CA VAL A 142 12.98 34.99 27.88
C VAL A 142 14.45 35.42 27.90
N VAL A 143 15.27 34.93 26.95
CA VAL A 143 16.67 35.34 26.82
C VAL A 143 16.77 36.84 26.52
N LYS A 144 15.98 37.35 25.57
CA LYS A 144 15.95 38.79 25.25
C LYS A 144 15.54 39.66 26.43
N GLU A 145 14.52 39.26 27.17
CA GLU A 145 14.08 39.98 28.37
C GLU A 145 15.20 40.01 29.42
N ARG A 146 15.86 38.86 29.64
CA ARG A 146 17.00 38.77 30.56
C ARG A 146 18.18 39.63 30.11
N GLU A 147 18.49 39.66 28.82
CA GLU A 147 19.53 40.51 28.26
C GLU A 147 19.23 42.00 28.50
N GLN A 148 17.99 42.43 28.26
CA GLN A 148 17.55 43.81 28.54
C GLN A 148 17.70 44.16 30.03
N TRP A 149 17.33 43.25 30.94
CA TRP A 149 17.54 43.45 32.38
C TRP A 149 19.02 43.54 32.74
N MET A 150 19.88 42.70 32.15
CA MET A 150 21.33 42.77 32.39
C MET A 150 21.94 44.07 31.88
N GLU A 151 21.52 44.55 30.71
CA GLU A 151 21.94 45.85 30.16
C GLU A 151 21.51 47.01 31.07
N LEU A 152 20.25 47.01 31.54
CA LEU A 152 19.75 48.03 32.47
C LEU A 152 20.53 48.02 33.79
N CYS A 153 20.76 46.83 34.38
CA CYS A 153 21.58 46.69 35.57
C CYS A 153 23.02 47.19 35.35
N GLY A 154 23.61 46.86 34.20
CA GLY A 154 24.94 47.32 33.81
C GLY A 154 25.00 48.85 33.71
N GLU A 155 24.02 49.47 33.06
CA GLU A 155 23.92 50.92 32.94
C GLU A 155 23.80 51.60 34.30
N ARG A 156 22.87 51.13 35.15
CA ARG A 156 22.67 51.69 36.49
C ARG A 156 23.91 51.55 37.38
N ASN A 157 24.61 50.41 37.28
CA ASN A 157 25.88 50.20 37.99
C ASN A 157 26.99 51.15 37.49
N ARG A 158 27.05 51.43 36.18
CA ARG A 158 27.98 52.43 35.63
C ARG A 158 27.64 53.84 36.14
N THR A 159 26.37 54.22 36.11
CA THR A 159 25.91 55.51 36.64
C THR A 159 26.18 55.62 38.14
N LEU A 160 25.97 54.56 38.92
CA LEU A 160 26.28 54.53 40.35
C LEU A 160 27.76 54.80 40.61
N ARG A 161 28.66 54.10 39.89
CA ARG A 161 30.11 54.34 40.02
C ARG A 161 30.48 55.78 39.66
N HIS A 162 29.86 56.34 38.62
CA HIS A 162 30.08 57.72 38.22
C HIS A 162 29.65 58.71 39.31
N VAL A 163 28.43 58.55 39.84
CA VAL A 163 27.90 59.39 40.94
C VAL A 163 28.77 59.27 42.20
N VAL A 164 29.21 58.05 42.57
CA VAL A 164 30.12 57.86 43.71
C VAL A 164 31.46 58.56 43.46
N GLY A 165 31.99 58.50 42.24
CA GLY A 165 33.18 59.25 41.83
C GLY A 165 32.99 60.75 42.03
N GLU A 166 31.90 61.33 41.51
CA GLU A 166 31.59 62.75 41.68
C GLU A 166 31.50 63.18 43.16
N VAL A 167 30.93 62.34 44.02
CA VAL A 167 30.83 62.63 45.46
C VAL A 167 32.21 62.61 46.12
N VAL A 168 33.06 61.64 45.77
CA VAL A 168 34.43 61.56 46.29
C VAL A 168 35.26 62.74 45.81
N ASP A 169 35.17 63.11 44.53
CA ASP A 169 35.91 64.23 43.95
C ASP A 169 35.48 65.55 44.61
N LYS A 170 34.17 65.80 44.76
CA LYS A 170 33.65 66.98 45.49
C LYS A 170 34.10 67.03 46.94
N TYR A 171 34.25 65.88 47.62
CA TYR A 171 34.73 65.84 49.00
C TYR A 171 36.24 66.10 49.08
N GLN A 172 37.03 65.65 48.10
CA GLN A 172 38.46 65.97 48.01
C GLN A 172 38.72 67.44 47.68
N GLU A 173 37.85 68.05 46.86
CA GLU A 173 37.91 69.46 46.48
C GLU A 173 37.44 70.42 47.60
N LYS A 174 36.76 69.93 48.64
CA LYS A 174 36.45 70.73 49.84
C LYS A 174 37.75 71.16 50.52
N GLY A 175 38.16 72.40 50.27
CA GLY A 175 39.34 72.99 50.88
C GLY A 175 39.06 73.59 52.26
N LEU A 176 40.12 73.99 52.97
CA LEU A 176 40.06 74.69 54.26
C LEU A 176 39.16 75.95 54.26
N TRP A 177 38.91 76.54 53.08
CA TRP A 177 38.02 77.68 52.90
C TRP A 177 36.52 77.32 52.90
N ASP A 178 36.16 76.11 52.43
CA ASP A 178 34.77 75.63 52.46
C ASP A 178 34.35 75.21 53.87
N GLU A 179 35.28 74.66 54.65
CA GLU A 179 35.06 74.30 56.06
C GLU A 179 34.84 75.57 56.91
N LEU A 180 35.52 76.67 56.59
CA LEU A 180 35.32 77.97 57.24
C LEU A 180 33.97 78.61 56.85
N ALA A 181 33.51 78.43 55.62
CA ALA A 181 32.20 78.90 55.15
C ALA A 181 31.02 78.09 55.72
N GLU A 182 31.21 76.80 56.02
CA GLU A 182 30.22 75.97 56.74
C GLU A 182 30.08 76.38 58.22
N LEU A 183 31.12 76.94 58.84
CA LEU A 183 31.13 77.36 60.24
C LEU A 183 30.51 78.74 60.51
N GLU A 184 30.16 79.54 59.48
CA GLU A 184 29.59 80.87 59.70
C GLU A 184 28.16 80.79 60.32
N PRO A 185 27.98 81.22 61.58
CA PRO A 185 26.71 81.08 62.29
C PRO A 185 25.69 82.18 61.93
N PHE A 186 26.04 83.13 61.07
CA PHE A 186 25.24 84.35 60.84
C PHE A 186 24.34 84.29 59.60
N THR A 187 24.71 83.56 58.54
CA THR A 187 23.94 83.51 57.28
C THR A 187 23.34 82.13 56.99
N GLY A 188 23.95 81.03 57.48
CA GLY A 188 23.44 79.66 57.32
C GLY A 188 23.39 79.13 55.88
N ILE A 189 23.88 79.91 54.90
CA ILE A 189 23.77 79.60 53.46
C ILE A 189 24.59 78.35 53.09
N GLY A 190 25.79 78.20 53.67
CA GLY A 190 26.64 77.03 53.47
C GLY A 190 25.96 75.72 53.89
N LYS A 191 25.29 75.73 55.05
CA LYS A 191 24.55 74.57 55.55
C LYS A 191 23.43 74.14 54.60
N VAL A 192 22.61 75.08 54.11
CA VAL A 192 21.54 74.77 53.15
C VAL A 192 22.09 74.23 51.83
N SER A 193 23.21 74.77 51.34
CA SER A 193 23.87 74.26 50.13
C SER A 193 24.31 72.81 50.29
N THR A 194 24.80 72.44 51.47
CA THR A 194 25.25 71.07 51.76
C THR A 194 24.08 70.10 51.91
N GLU A 195 23.00 70.51 52.57
CA GLU A 195 21.76 69.74 52.67
C GLU A 195 21.15 69.50 51.28
N ASN A 196 21.08 70.53 50.43
CA ASN A 196 20.59 70.41 49.05
C ASN A 196 21.45 69.44 48.23
N ALA A 197 22.77 69.50 48.34
CA ALA A 197 23.67 68.58 47.63
C ALA A 197 23.48 67.12 48.11
N VAL A 198 23.36 66.91 49.43
CA VAL A 198 23.08 65.58 50.00
C VAL A 198 21.73 65.05 49.52
N GLU A 199 20.70 65.89 49.50
CA GLU A 199 19.38 65.51 48.98
C GLU A 199 19.44 65.15 47.49
N GLU A 200 20.11 65.95 46.66
CA GLU A 200 20.28 65.68 45.23
C GLU A 200 20.96 64.31 44.99
N TYR A 201 22.03 64.00 45.71
CA TYR A 201 22.70 62.72 45.60
C TYR A 201 21.84 61.57 46.15
N ARG A 202 21.06 61.80 47.21
CA ARG A 202 20.11 60.81 47.73
C ARG A 202 19.04 60.48 46.68
N TYR A 203 18.50 61.48 45.98
CA TYR A 203 17.58 61.27 44.87
C TYR A 203 18.21 60.51 43.70
N LYS A 204 19.45 60.86 43.33
CA LYS A 204 20.21 60.12 42.28
C LYS A 204 20.38 58.65 42.67
N LEU A 205 20.82 58.35 43.89
CA LEU A 205 20.99 56.98 44.39
C LEU A 205 19.67 56.20 44.46
N GLU A 206 18.59 56.85 44.89
CA GLU A 206 17.27 56.21 44.95
C GLU A 206 16.73 55.87 43.55
N SER A 207 16.95 56.74 42.57
CA SER A 207 16.59 56.50 41.17
C SER A 207 17.37 55.35 40.50
N LEU A 208 18.49 54.93 41.11
CA LEU A 208 19.33 53.83 40.64
C LEU A 208 18.96 52.48 41.27
N LYS A 209 18.07 52.45 42.28
CA LYS A 209 17.59 51.20 42.87
C LYS A 209 16.80 50.40 41.84
N ILE A 210 17.15 49.13 41.69
CA ILE A 210 16.47 48.20 40.79
C ILE A 210 15.49 47.37 41.62
N THR A 211 14.26 47.21 41.12
CA THR A 211 13.29 46.28 41.70
C THR A 211 13.80 44.85 41.48
N PRO A 212 13.85 43.98 42.52
CA PRO A 212 14.32 42.62 42.35
C PRO A 212 13.44 41.88 41.32
N PHE A 213 14.09 41.14 40.43
CA PHE A 213 13.40 40.25 39.50
C PHE A 213 12.56 39.26 40.30
N GLN A 214 11.24 39.33 40.14
CA GLN A 214 10.35 38.31 40.69
C GLN A 214 10.29 37.17 39.68
N ASP A 215 10.82 36.00 40.06
CA ASP A 215 10.55 34.75 39.36
C ASP A 215 9.04 34.50 39.38
N SER A 216 8.32 34.94 38.34
CA SER A 216 6.95 34.53 38.09
C SER A 216 6.95 33.11 37.55
N ARG A 217 7.43 32.16 38.37
CA ARG A 217 7.17 30.74 38.15
C ARG A 217 5.65 30.58 38.33
N PRO A 218 4.85 30.31 37.28
CA PRO A 218 3.46 29.98 37.50
C PRO A 218 3.45 28.79 38.44
N ALA A 219 2.66 28.86 39.50
CA ALA A 219 2.41 27.76 40.41
C ALA A 219 1.95 26.57 39.56
N ARG A 220 2.89 25.71 39.18
CA ARG A 220 2.60 24.41 38.62
C ARG A 220 1.99 23.67 39.80
N GLU A 221 0.66 23.61 39.80
CA GLU A 221 -0.11 22.80 40.71
C GLU A 221 0.61 21.47 40.89
N THR A 222 0.93 21.20 42.15
CA THR A 222 1.37 19.91 42.63
C THR A 222 0.21 18.92 42.50
N THR A 223 -0.17 18.56 41.26
CA THR A 223 -0.71 17.24 41.00
C THR A 223 0.49 16.32 40.82
N ALA A 224 1.02 15.91 41.97
CA ALA A 224 1.85 14.73 42.09
C ALA A 224 0.99 13.52 41.69
N GLN A 225 0.94 13.24 40.39
CA GLN A 225 0.68 11.89 39.93
C GLN A 225 1.99 11.14 40.13
N SER A 226 2.06 10.41 41.24
CA SER A 226 3.11 9.42 41.48
C SER A 226 3.26 8.55 40.22
N PRO A 227 4.48 8.29 39.74
CA PRO A 227 4.70 7.18 38.82
C PRO A 227 4.24 5.89 39.53
N PRO A 228 3.50 4.98 38.86
CA PRO A 228 3.27 3.66 39.43
C PRO A 228 4.63 3.00 39.68
N ALA A 229 4.76 2.43 40.87
CA ALA A 229 5.88 1.60 41.26
C ALA A 229 6.14 0.58 40.14
N VAL A 230 7.35 0.63 39.59
CA VAL A 230 7.92 -0.48 38.83
C VAL A 230 8.19 -1.55 39.87
N GLU A 231 7.19 -2.42 40.10
CA GLU A 231 7.45 -3.72 40.71
C GLU A 231 8.33 -4.49 39.73
N GLY A 232 9.55 -4.79 40.16
CA GLY A 232 10.41 -5.72 39.47
C GLY A 232 9.80 -7.11 39.57
N GLU A 233 9.15 -7.55 38.49
CA GLU A 233 9.07 -8.97 38.18
C GLU A 233 10.46 -9.38 37.66
N GLU A 234 11.16 -10.10 38.53
CA GLU A 234 12.33 -10.89 38.19
C GLU A 234 11.88 -12.00 37.23
N ASP A 235 12.01 -11.78 35.92
CA ASP A 235 11.90 -12.84 34.94
C ASP A 235 13.10 -13.77 35.09
N GLU A 236 12.78 -14.94 35.65
CA GLU A 236 13.61 -16.09 35.87
C GLU A 236 14.25 -16.55 34.56
N GLU A 237 15.58 -16.65 34.62
CA GLU A 237 16.47 -17.17 33.61
C GLU A 237 16.11 -18.62 33.25
N GLN A 238 15.52 -18.82 32.07
CA GLN A 238 15.46 -20.15 31.44
C GLN A 238 15.47 -20.09 29.92
N ALA A 239 16.64 -20.33 29.34
CA ALA A 239 16.83 -20.83 27.98
C ALA A 239 18.24 -21.45 27.86
N PRO A 240 18.50 -22.31 26.86
CA PRO A 240 17.66 -23.30 26.19
C PRO A 240 18.03 -24.76 26.55
#